data_AF-A0A921GD64-F1
#
_entry.id   AF-A0A921GD64-F1
#
_cell.length_a   1.000
_cell.length_b   1.000
_cell.length_c   1.000
_cell.angle_alpha   90.00
_cell.angle_beta   90.00
_cell.angle_gamma   90.00
#
_symmetry.space_group_name_H-M   'P 1'
#
loop_
_entity.id
_entity.type
_entity.pdbx_description
1 polymer ?
#
loop_
_entity_poly.entity_id
_entity_poly.type
_entity_poly.pdbx_seq_one_letter_code
_entity_poly.pdbx_strand_id
1 'polypeptide(L)'
;MRLKIKMKADKLVLPLAYKSIIQGVIYNMMDKQGEGSFYHDHGYRNREKTYKMFVFSDLYGKYNVEDKQITFFDDIKLYISVLDKKLFKIVYNFLLNNEYLFFNNQKVRLVGIDIMDLSHFSGDQIVTIKTLSPIVTYTSKDKYFKYYSPEDKKYEELLKDNIIHKMI
;
A
#
# COMPACT_ATOMS: atom_id res chain seq x y z
N MET A 1 -8.20 -4.93 -8.53
CA MET A 1 -7.06 -5.57 -9.23
C MET A 1 -5.81 -5.47 -8.36
N ARG A 2 -4.82 -6.36 -8.50
CA ARG A 2 -3.56 -6.29 -7.75
C ARG A 2 -2.37 -6.31 -8.71
N LEU A 3 -1.45 -5.36 -8.53
CA LEU A 3 -0.15 -5.31 -9.19
C LEU A 3 0.90 -5.93 -8.28
N LYS A 4 1.76 -6.77 -8.85
CA LYS A 4 3.01 -7.21 -8.24
C LYS A 4 4.16 -6.57 -9.00
N ILE A 5 4.81 -5.62 -8.35
CA ILE A 5 5.95 -4.89 -8.88
C ILE A 5 7.20 -5.66 -8.49
N LYS A 6 7.98 -6.10 -9.47
CA LYS A 6 9.25 -6.78 -9.30
C LYS A 6 10.37 -5.78 -9.55
N MET A 7 11.26 -5.66 -8.58
CA MET A 7 12.34 -4.71 -8.56
C MET A 7 13.65 -5.41 -8.24
N LYS A 8 14.77 -4.78 -8.63
CA LYS A 8 16.10 -5.25 -8.30
C LYS A 8 16.99 -4.10 -7.82
N ALA A 9 17.71 -4.30 -6.73
CA ALA A 9 18.68 -3.35 -6.21
C ALA A 9 19.86 -4.08 -5.56
N ASP A 10 21.09 -3.61 -5.79
CA ASP A 10 22.26 -4.15 -5.09
C ASP A 10 22.13 -3.92 -3.59
N LYS A 11 21.67 -2.73 -3.20
CA LYS A 11 21.36 -2.36 -1.83
C LYS A 11 20.25 -1.31 -1.82
N LEU A 12 19.17 -1.55 -1.07
CA LEU A 12 18.14 -0.55 -0.77
C LEU A 12 18.03 -0.38 0.75
N VAL A 13 18.53 0.75 1.25
CA VAL A 13 18.60 1.05 2.69
C VAL A 13 17.45 1.96 3.09
N LEU A 14 16.62 1.51 4.02
CA LEU A 14 15.45 2.26 4.48
C LEU A 14 15.41 2.30 6.02
N PRO A 15 14.82 3.33 6.64
CA PRO A 15 14.50 3.29 8.06
C PRO A 15 13.46 2.18 8.32
N LEU A 16 13.38 1.64 9.54
CA LEU A 16 12.34 0.64 9.87
C LEU A 16 10.90 1.15 9.59
N ALA A 17 10.67 2.45 9.74
CA ALA A 17 9.39 3.11 9.45
C ALA A 17 9.21 3.50 7.97
N TYR A 18 9.64 2.66 7.02
CA TYR A 18 9.69 2.99 5.58
C TYR A 18 8.34 3.07 4.86
N LYS A 19 7.23 2.88 5.55
CA LYS A 19 5.89 2.89 4.95
C LYS A 19 5.54 4.23 4.31
N SER A 20 5.95 5.34 4.91
CA SER A 20 5.79 6.67 4.34
C SER A 20 6.59 6.86 3.04
N ILE A 21 7.74 6.20 2.94
CA ILE A 21 8.57 6.20 1.72
C ILE A 21 7.83 5.47 0.60
N ILE A 22 7.32 4.26 0.85
CA ILE A 22 6.51 3.54 -0.16
C ILE A 22 5.32 4.38 -0.59
N GLN A 23 4.61 4.98 0.37
CA GLN A 23 3.46 5.85 0.08
C GLN A 23 3.87 7.03 -0.84
N GLY A 24 5.00 7.68 -0.57
CA GLY A 24 5.55 8.71 -1.44
C GLY A 24 5.88 8.20 -2.85
N VAL A 25 6.46 7.00 -2.97
CA VAL A 25 6.71 6.38 -4.28
C VAL A 25 5.40 6.19 -5.04
N ILE A 26 4.35 5.67 -4.39
CA ILE A 26 3.05 5.43 -5.02
C ILE A 26 2.38 6.76 -5.42
N TYR A 27 2.46 7.80 -4.59
CA TYR A 27 1.94 9.12 -4.96
C TYR A 27 2.70 9.74 -6.13
N ASN A 28 4.00 9.52 -6.26
CA ASN A 28 4.75 9.98 -7.44
C ASN A 28 4.31 9.28 -8.74
N MET A 29 3.67 8.10 -8.64
CA MET A 29 3.07 7.44 -9.80
C MET A 29 1.77 8.12 -10.23
N MET A 30 1.15 8.90 -9.35
CA MET A 30 -0.05 9.66 -9.63
C MET A 30 0.35 11.02 -10.20
N ASP A 31 -0.19 11.37 -11.38
CA ASP A 31 0.08 12.66 -12.00
C ASP A 31 -0.25 13.80 -11.03
N LYS A 32 0.64 14.79 -10.91
CA LYS A 32 0.38 16.00 -10.10
C LYS A 32 -0.54 16.98 -10.84
N GLN A 33 -0.83 16.71 -12.11
CA GLN A 33 -1.78 17.45 -12.94
C GLN A 33 -2.99 16.57 -13.30
N GLY A 34 -4.07 17.18 -13.77
CA GLY A 34 -5.27 16.46 -14.22
C GLY A 34 -5.92 15.58 -13.14
N GLU A 35 -6.37 14.38 -13.51
CA GLU A 35 -7.08 13.45 -12.61
C GLU A 35 -6.22 12.91 -11.46
N GLY A 36 -4.88 12.92 -11.57
CA GLY A 36 -4.01 12.44 -10.49
C GLY A 36 -4.01 13.36 -9.27
N SER A 37 -4.27 14.67 -9.46
CA SER A 37 -4.47 15.63 -8.36
C SER A 37 -5.66 15.27 -7.47
N PHE A 38 -6.73 14.67 -8.02
CA PHE A 38 -7.84 14.17 -7.22
C PHE A 38 -7.37 13.07 -6.27
N TYR A 39 -6.60 12.08 -6.75
CA TYR A 39 -6.11 11.00 -5.90
C TYR A 39 -5.03 11.47 -4.93
N HIS A 40 -4.15 12.38 -5.35
CA HIS A 40 -3.12 12.99 -4.51
C HIS A 40 -3.76 13.81 -3.37
N ASP A 41 -4.63 14.75 -3.70
CA ASP A 41 -5.10 15.77 -2.76
C ASP A 41 -6.47 15.43 -2.14
N HIS A 42 -7.42 14.90 -2.90
CA HIS A 42 -8.84 14.88 -2.49
C HIS A 42 -9.38 13.51 -2.06
N GLY A 43 -9.12 12.44 -2.84
CA GLY A 43 -9.67 11.09 -2.66
C GLY A 43 -11.21 11.03 -2.63
N TYR A 44 -11.77 9.84 -2.34
CA TYR A 44 -13.21 9.66 -2.19
C TYR A 44 -13.62 10.04 -0.77
N ARG A 45 -14.56 10.97 -0.62
CA ARG A 45 -15.06 11.39 0.69
C ARG A 45 -16.32 10.60 1.04
N ASN A 46 -16.31 9.92 2.19
CA ASN A 46 -17.53 9.46 2.85
C ASN A 46 -17.54 10.06 4.26
N ARG A 47 -18.53 10.92 4.52
CA ARG A 47 -18.62 11.77 5.71
C ARG A 47 -17.32 12.57 5.93
N GLU A 48 -16.68 12.40 7.10
CA GLU A 48 -15.46 13.09 7.51
C GLU A 48 -14.16 12.40 7.02
N LYS A 49 -14.25 11.24 6.35
CA LYS A 49 -13.08 10.44 5.96
C LYS A 49 -12.85 10.46 4.46
N THR A 50 -11.58 10.66 4.07
CA THR A 50 -11.09 10.49 2.70
C THR A 50 -10.49 9.10 2.53
N TYR A 51 -11.00 8.35 1.55
CA TYR A 51 -10.48 7.06 1.12
C TYR A 51 -9.74 7.21 -0.21
N LYS A 52 -8.49 6.77 -0.25
CA LYS A 52 -7.63 6.84 -1.46
C LYS A 52 -7.79 5.60 -2.36
N MET A 53 -8.62 4.63 -1.96
CA MET A 53 -9.02 3.43 -2.73
C MET A 53 -7.89 2.55 -3.28
N PHE A 54 -6.73 2.59 -2.62
CA PHE A 54 -5.65 1.64 -2.81
C PHE A 54 -5.05 1.22 -1.46
N VAL A 55 -4.40 0.05 -1.44
CA VAL A 55 -3.59 -0.46 -0.33
C VAL A 55 -2.30 -1.07 -0.87
N PHE A 56 -1.28 -1.17 -0.04
CA PHE A 56 0.02 -1.73 -0.42
C PHE A 56 0.63 -2.59 0.68
N SER A 57 1.52 -3.51 0.28
CA SER A 57 2.17 -4.47 1.16
C SER A 57 3.43 -3.92 1.85
N ASP A 58 4.08 -4.73 2.68
CA ASP A 58 5.52 -4.58 2.95
C ASP A 58 6.36 -4.80 1.68
N LEU A 59 7.63 -4.41 1.73
CA LEU A 59 8.59 -4.88 0.74
C LEU A 59 8.97 -6.32 1.07
N TYR A 60 8.98 -7.18 0.05
CA TYR A 60 9.37 -8.58 0.16
C TYR A 60 10.68 -8.80 -0.58
N GLY A 61 11.63 -9.46 0.06
CA GLY A 61 12.94 -9.73 -0.51
C GLY A 61 13.89 -10.23 0.57
N LYS A 62 15.14 -10.49 0.17
CA LYS A 62 16.20 -10.73 1.15
C LYS A 62 16.53 -9.41 1.84
N TYR A 63 16.55 -9.38 3.16
CA TYR A 63 16.90 -8.19 3.92
C TYR A 63 17.71 -8.50 5.17
N ASN A 64 18.40 -7.48 5.68
CA ASN A 64 19.02 -7.46 6.99
C ASN A 64 18.52 -6.24 7.79
N VAL A 65 18.46 -6.35 9.10
CA VAL A 65 18.08 -5.27 10.01
C VAL A 65 19.22 -5.00 10.99
N GLU A 66 19.80 -3.81 10.91
CA GLU A 66 20.89 -3.33 11.76
C GLU A 66 20.67 -1.84 12.04
N ASP A 67 21.00 -1.36 13.25
CA ASP A 67 20.97 0.07 13.60
C ASP A 67 19.69 0.83 13.21
N LYS A 68 18.51 0.22 13.46
CA LYS A 68 17.18 0.78 13.14
C LYS A 68 16.95 1.02 11.64
N GLN A 69 17.76 0.40 10.79
CA GLN A 69 17.61 0.39 9.34
C GLN A 69 17.33 -1.03 8.86
N ILE A 70 16.61 -1.11 7.75
CA ILE A 70 16.39 -2.33 7.00
C ILE A 70 17.04 -2.17 5.63
N THR A 71 17.87 -3.14 5.26
CA THR A 71 18.54 -3.16 3.97
C THR A 71 18.02 -4.33 3.15
N PHE A 72 17.40 -4.05 2.01
CA PHE A 72 16.99 -5.06 1.03
C PHE A 72 18.08 -5.28 -0.01
N PHE A 73 18.17 -6.51 -0.51
CA PHE A 73 19.15 -6.95 -1.49
C PHE A 73 18.50 -7.73 -2.62
N ASP A 74 19.07 -7.58 -3.81
CA ASP A 74 18.71 -8.31 -5.02
C ASP A 74 17.22 -8.14 -5.37
N ASP A 75 16.43 -9.21 -5.37
CA ASP A 75 15.02 -9.18 -5.75
C ASP A 75 14.13 -8.60 -4.64
N ILE A 76 13.41 -7.54 -5.00
CA ILE A 76 12.45 -6.85 -4.13
C ILE A 76 11.08 -6.86 -4.80
N LYS A 77 10.03 -7.19 -4.04
CA LYS A 77 8.65 -7.22 -4.52
C LYS A 77 7.78 -6.28 -3.69
N LEU A 78 6.94 -5.52 -4.37
CA LEU A 78 5.91 -4.68 -3.76
C LEU A 78 4.56 -5.03 -4.38
N TYR A 79 3.54 -5.19 -3.55
CA TYR A 79 2.18 -5.45 -4.01
C TYR A 79 1.32 -4.20 -3.80
N ILE A 80 0.60 -3.79 -4.83
CA ILE A 80 -0.37 -2.68 -4.78
C ILE A 80 -1.73 -3.23 -5.21
N SER A 81 -2.73 -3.11 -4.34
CA SER A 81 -4.11 -3.41 -4.68
C SER A 81 -4.89 -2.12 -4.86
N VAL A 82 -5.54 -1.98 -6.01
CA VAL A 82 -6.32 -0.81 -6.38
C VAL A 82 -7.75 -1.25 -6.69
N LEU A 83 -8.73 -0.56 -6.11
CA LEU A 83 -10.14 -0.80 -6.39
C LEU A 83 -10.62 0.01 -7.60
N ASP A 84 -10.17 1.26 -7.72
CA ASP A 84 -10.55 2.13 -8.84
C ASP A 84 -9.78 1.81 -10.13
N LYS A 85 -10.52 1.65 -11.24
CA LYS A 85 -9.95 1.28 -12.55
C LYS A 85 -9.09 2.40 -13.15
N LYS A 86 -9.42 3.67 -12.91
CA LYS A 86 -8.65 4.80 -13.43
C LYS A 86 -7.31 4.91 -12.72
N LEU A 87 -7.31 4.86 -11.39
CA LEU A 87 -6.09 4.85 -10.56
C LEU A 87 -5.21 3.65 -10.92
N PHE A 88 -5.80 2.48 -11.16
CA PHE A 88 -5.05 1.32 -11.63
C PHE A 88 -4.33 1.63 -12.96
N LYS A 89 -5.02 2.23 -13.93
CA LYS A 89 -4.43 2.59 -15.23
C LYS A 89 -3.32 3.62 -15.09
N ILE A 90 -3.49 4.62 -14.22
CA ILE A 90 -2.46 5.63 -13.93
C ILE A 90 -1.19 4.97 -13.39
N VAL A 91 -1.32 4.19 -12.32
CA VAL A 91 -0.20 3.48 -11.68
C VAL A 91 0.46 2.50 -12.66
N TYR A 92 -0.34 1.73 -13.40
CA TYR A 92 0.17 0.76 -14.37
C TYR A 92 0.94 1.43 -15.52
N ASN A 93 0.39 2.49 -16.09
CA ASN A 93 1.05 3.24 -17.16
C ASN A 93 2.34 3.92 -16.67
N PHE A 94 2.35 4.46 -15.45
CA PHE A 94 3.57 5.00 -14.87
C PHE A 94 4.66 3.92 -14.81
N LEU A 95 4.33 2.74 -14.30
CA LEU A 95 5.29 1.64 -14.18
C LEU A 95 5.78 1.16 -15.55
N LEU A 96 4.93 1.11 -16.58
CA LEU A 96 5.36 0.72 -17.94
C LEU A 96 6.33 1.72 -18.59
N ASN A 97 6.21 3.01 -18.27
CA ASN A 97 7.01 4.07 -18.87
C ASN A 97 8.29 4.40 -18.07
N ASN A 98 8.57 3.70 -16.97
CA ASN A 98 9.71 3.97 -16.11
C ASN A 98 10.54 2.70 -15.88
N GLU A 99 11.83 2.77 -16.16
CA GLU A 99 12.77 1.68 -15.85
C GLU A 99 13.18 1.63 -14.38
N TYR A 100 12.94 2.71 -13.62
CA TYR A 100 13.39 2.84 -12.24
C TYR A 100 12.33 3.50 -11.36
N LEU A 101 12.35 3.12 -10.10
CA LEU A 101 11.62 3.77 -9.01
C LEU A 101 12.62 4.35 -8.02
N PHE A 102 12.21 5.38 -7.30
CA PHE A 102 13.06 6.07 -6.32
C PHE A 102 12.49 5.90 -4.92
N PHE A 103 13.23 5.21 -4.06
CA PHE A 103 12.90 4.99 -2.65
C PHE A 103 13.92 5.72 -1.80
N ASN A 104 13.52 6.76 -1.07
CA ASN A 104 14.43 7.56 -0.24
C ASN A 104 15.69 8.01 -1.02
N ASN A 105 15.47 8.61 -2.19
CA ASN A 105 16.50 9.03 -3.14
C ASN A 105 17.42 7.92 -3.69
N GLN A 106 17.14 6.64 -3.41
CA GLN A 106 17.86 5.51 -4.00
C GLN A 106 17.13 4.99 -5.23
N LYS A 107 17.90 4.80 -6.30
CA LYS A 107 17.42 4.29 -7.59
C LYS A 107 17.28 2.77 -7.53
N VAL A 108 16.07 2.28 -7.78
CA VAL A 108 15.72 0.85 -7.74
C VAL A 108 15.22 0.44 -9.11
N ARG A 109 15.81 -0.58 -9.72
CA ARG A 109 15.46 -1.00 -11.09
C ARG A 109 14.14 -1.74 -11.10
N LEU A 110 13.22 -1.33 -11.97
CA LEU A 110 12.01 -2.10 -12.27
C LEU A 110 12.39 -3.23 -13.25
N VAL A 111 12.06 -4.47 -12.89
CA VAL A 111 12.38 -5.66 -13.71
C VAL A 111 11.15 -6.42 -14.17
N GLY A 112 9.96 -6.08 -13.66
CA GLY A 112 8.71 -6.63 -14.17
C GLY A 112 7.48 -6.20 -13.38
N ILE A 113 6.33 -6.36 -14.00
CA ILE A 113 5.02 -6.06 -13.41
C ILE A 113 4.12 -7.25 -13.75
N ASP A 114 3.56 -7.90 -12.73
CA ASP A 114 2.49 -8.89 -12.94
C ASP A 114 1.16 -8.29 -12.52
N ILE A 115 0.12 -8.49 -13.33
CA ILE A 115 -1.26 -8.27 -12.91
C ILE A 115 -1.75 -9.58 -12.29
N MET A 116 -2.03 -9.55 -10.99
CA MET A 116 -2.61 -10.67 -10.28
C MET A 116 -4.13 -10.62 -10.42
N ASP A 117 -4.65 -11.56 -11.20
CA ASP A 117 -6.08 -11.85 -11.22
C ASP A 117 -6.38 -12.79 -10.05
N LEU A 118 -7.06 -12.27 -9.04
CA LEU A 118 -7.40 -13.00 -7.83
C LEU A 118 -8.84 -13.45 -7.95
N SER A 119 -9.10 -14.73 -7.68
CA SER A 119 -10.46 -15.27 -7.69
C SER A 119 -11.34 -14.50 -6.71
N HIS A 120 -12.56 -14.19 -7.17
CA HIS A 120 -13.58 -13.64 -6.30
C HIS A 120 -14.08 -14.70 -5.33
N PHE A 121 -14.32 -14.29 -4.09
CA PHE A 121 -15.09 -15.11 -3.15
C PHE A 121 -16.54 -15.13 -3.60
N SER A 122 -17.14 -16.32 -3.67
CA SER A 122 -18.56 -16.54 -3.96
C SER A 122 -19.24 -17.23 -2.79
N GLY A 123 -20.48 -16.83 -2.51
CA GLY A 123 -21.28 -17.34 -1.40
C GLY A 123 -20.66 -17.10 -0.01
N ASP A 124 -21.28 -17.71 1.00
CA ASP A 124 -20.77 -17.72 2.35
C ASP A 124 -19.63 -18.73 2.47
N GLN A 125 -18.46 -18.27 2.87
CA GLN A 125 -17.29 -19.13 3.02
C GLN A 125 -16.40 -18.66 4.17
N ILE A 126 -15.82 -19.63 4.87
CA ILE A 126 -14.79 -19.39 5.89
C ILE A 126 -13.43 -19.42 5.19
N VAL A 127 -12.70 -18.31 5.28
CA VAL A 127 -11.39 -18.16 4.64
C VAL A 127 -10.33 -17.76 5.65
N THR A 128 -9.12 -18.30 5.48
CA THR A 128 -7.95 -17.86 6.24
C THR A 128 -7.22 -16.78 5.46
N ILE A 129 -7.08 -15.60 6.06
CA ILE A 129 -6.40 -14.45 5.43
C ILE A 129 -5.03 -14.27 6.08
N LYS A 130 -3.98 -14.28 5.26
CA LYS A 130 -2.65 -13.82 5.64
C LYS A 130 -2.42 -12.40 5.14
N THR A 131 -2.12 -11.49 6.05
CA THR A 131 -1.92 -10.07 5.72
C THR A 131 -0.59 -9.84 5.02
N LEU A 132 -0.59 -9.07 3.93
CA LEU A 132 0.64 -8.68 3.23
C LEU A 132 1.35 -7.46 3.84
N SER A 133 0.65 -6.76 4.74
CA SER A 133 1.12 -5.67 5.59
C SER A 133 0.28 -5.64 6.88
N PRO A 134 0.80 -5.11 8.00
CA PRO A 134 0.06 -5.08 9.26
C PRO A 134 -1.29 -4.38 9.15
N ILE A 135 -2.30 -4.89 9.85
CA ILE A 135 -3.58 -4.21 10.03
C ILE A 135 -3.42 -3.19 11.17
N VAL A 136 -3.91 -1.97 10.98
CA VAL A 136 -3.87 -0.91 11.98
C VAL A 136 -5.30 -0.48 12.30
N THR A 137 -5.70 -0.62 13.56
CA THR A 137 -6.96 -0.09 14.09
C THR A 137 -6.65 0.95 15.17
N TYR A 138 -7.34 2.09 15.11
CA TYR A 138 -7.15 3.16 16.08
C TYR A 138 -8.39 4.04 16.19
N THR A 139 -8.45 4.79 17.28
CA THR A 139 -9.34 5.94 17.48
C THR A 139 -8.50 7.19 17.66
N SER A 140 -8.95 8.32 17.12
CA SER A 140 -8.31 9.61 17.30
C SER A 140 -9.23 10.57 18.05
N LYS A 141 -8.74 11.19 19.12
CA LYS A 141 -9.44 12.25 19.87
C LYS A 141 -8.44 13.37 20.21
N ASP A 142 -8.78 14.62 19.92
CA ASP A 142 -7.93 15.79 20.23
C ASP A 142 -6.47 15.66 19.75
N LYS A 143 -6.26 15.12 18.54
CA LYS A 143 -4.95 14.78 17.93
C LYS A 143 -4.18 13.62 18.57
N TYR A 144 -4.72 12.97 19.60
CA TYR A 144 -4.15 11.76 20.18
C TYR A 144 -4.70 10.49 19.53
N PHE A 145 -3.82 9.56 19.21
CA PHE A 145 -4.14 8.27 18.63
C PHE A 145 -4.05 7.17 19.69
N LYS A 146 -5.12 6.40 19.86
CA LYS A 146 -5.11 5.16 20.64
C LYS A 146 -5.23 3.99 19.67
N TYR A 147 -4.19 3.17 19.61
CA TYR A 147 -4.11 1.96 18.79
C TYR A 147 -4.68 0.77 19.55
N TYR A 148 -5.23 -0.20 18.81
CA TYR A 148 -5.82 -1.41 19.37
C TYR A 148 -5.18 -2.65 18.74
N SER A 149 -4.87 -3.65 19.56
CA SER A 149 -4.36 -4.95 19.11
C SER A 149 -5.51 -5.93 18.88
N PRO A 150 -5.30 -7.06 18.15
CA PRO A 150 -6.34 -8.04 17.90
C PRO A 150 -7.03 -8.60 19.17
N GLU A 151 -6.35 -8.55 20.32
CA GLU A 151 -6.85 -9.00 21.62
C GLU A 151 -7.81 -7.97 22.28
N ASP A 152 -7.81 -6.73 21.81
CA ASP A 152 -8.72 -5.71 22.32
C ASP A 152 -10.15 -5.93 21.81
N LYS A 153 -11.14 -5.89 22.71
CA LYS A 153 -12.58 -5.99 22.33
C LYS A 153 -12.99 -5.02 21.23
N LYS A 154 -12.37 -3.84 21.20
CA LYS A 154 -12.69 -2.76 20.26
C LYS A 154 -12.08 -2.96 18.85
N TYR A 155 -11.11 -3.87 18.72
CA TYR A 155 -10.43 -4.12 17.45
C TYR A 155 -11.40 -4.60 16.37
N GLU A 156 -12.23 -5.61 16.70
CA GLU A 156 -13.16 -6.21 15.74
C GLU A 156 -14.27 -5.23 15.33
N GLU A 157 -14.81 -4.47 16.28
CA GLU A 157 -15.80 -3.41 16.05
C GLU A 157 -15.26 -2.37 15.05
N LEU A 158 -14.09 -1.79 15.34
CA LEU A 158 -13.48 -0.78 14.47
C LEU A 158 -13.14 -1.33 13.08
N LEU A 159 -12.69 -2.58 12.99
CA LEU A 159 -12.38 -3.23 11.72
C LEU A 159 -13.65 -3.41 10.87
N LYS A 160 -14.72 -3.95 11.46
CA LYS A 160 -16.02 -4.15 10.80
C LYS A 160 -16.59 -2.82 10.33
N ASP A 161 -16.63 -1.82 11.21
CA ASP A 161 -17.11 -0.48 10.87
C ASP A 161 -16.29 0.14 9.73
N ASN A 162 -14.96 -0.03 9.74
CA ASN A 162 -14.11 0.50 8.67
C ASN A 162 -14.41 -0.16 7.32
N ILE A 163 -14.68 -1.47 7.29
CA ILE A 163 -15.04 -2.19 6.07
C ILE A 163 -16.40 -1.71 5.57
N ILE A 164 -17.41 -1.64 6.44
CA ILE A 164 -18.76 -1.17 6.08
C ILE A 164 -18.70 0.26 5.50
N HIS A 165 -17.99 1.18 6.15
CA HIS A 165 -17.83 2.55 5.66
C HIS A 165 -17.09 2.67 4.31
N LYS A 166 -16.29 1.67 3.92
CA LYS A 166 -15.62 1.63 2.60
C LYS A 166 -16.52 1.05 1.50
N MET A 167 -17.58 0.35 1.86
CA MET A 167 -18.52 -0.28 0.93
C MET A 167 -19.71 0.63 0.58
N ILE A 168 -19.96 1.65 1.40
CA ILE A 168 -21.00 2.68 1.21
C ILE A 168 -20.37 3.91 0.57
#